data_AF-A0A4C1TE87-F1
#
_entry.id   AF-A0A4C1TE87-F1
#
_cell.length_a   1.000
_cell.length_b   1.000
_cell.length_c   1.000
_cell.angle_alpha   90.00
_cell.angle_beta   90.00
_cell.angle_gamma   90.00
#
_symmetry.space_group_name_H-M   'P 1'
#
loop_
_entity.id
_entity.type
_entity.pdbx_description
1 polymer ?
#
loop_
_entity_poly.entity_id
_entity_poly.type
_entity_poly.pdbx_seq_one_letter_code
_entity_poly.pdbx_strand_id
1 'polypeptide(L)'
;MPVENPKDHMRNAFLEFAALTIAIRDVTQTMCKNILNIYKKGDIEQLKRKLEENEGTIYNNKSSQYILGDARQNMAAYNDTCGLVYLDKQATKITGKAKYKTPENDPIVVMTRDTKVALEERILRTMRKLSKENDQDYSETFTDWETPKITWIKGVPGCGKTTWIVQEFDNKRDCIVTATIEAAEDLKLKLANRIGAEATTRVRTMASILVNGFKEHTHNRLLIDEAMMNHFGAIITAALLAKAKELLLIGDINQIPHIDRHNVFPMSYESQML
;
A
#
# COMPACT_ATOMS: atom_id res chain seq x y z
N MET A 1 9.19 -2.45 27.26
CA MET A 1 8.25 -2.61 28.40
C MET A 1 7.02 -3.33 27.86
N PRO A 2 6.48 -4.34 28.56
CA PRO A 2 5.19 -4.91 28.19
C PRO A 2 4.15 -3.79 28.25
N VAL A 3 3.38 -3.70 27.19
CA VAL A 3 2.42 -2.64 26.97
C VAL A 3 1.11 -3.07 27.64
N GLU A 4 0.66 -2.36 28.67
CA GLU A 4 -0.53 -2.77 29.45
C GLU A 4 -1.86 -2.34 28.78
N ASN A 5 -1.82 -1.35 27.88
CA ASN A 5 -3.01 -0.78 27.25
C ASN A 5 -3.16 -1.26 25.78
N PRO A 6 -4.32 -1.83 25.37
CA PRO A 6 -4.59 -2.18 23.97
C PRO A 6 -4.33 -1.05 22.97
N LYS A 7 -4.56 0.21 23.38
CA LYS A 7 -4.32 1.40 22.55
C LYS A 7 -2.84 1.59 22.20
N ASP A 8 -1.95 1.29 23.13
CA ASP A 8 -0.51 1.41 22.93
C ASP A 8 0.01 0.31 21.98
N HIS A 9 -0.57 -0.90 22.00
CA HIS A 9 -0.27 -1.93 20.99
C HIS A 9 -0.64 -1.47 19.58
N MET A 10 -1.81 -0.84 19.40
CA MET A 10 -2.23 -0.32 18.10
C MET A 10 -1.33 0.84 17.64
N ARG A 11 -0.92 1.70 18.56
CA ARG A 11 0.04 2.77 18.30
C ARG A 11 1.38 2.20 17.84
N ASN A 12 1.93 1.21 18.54
CA ASN A 12 3.19 0.58 18.16
C ASN A 12 3.08 -0.07 16.77
N ALA A 13 2.01 -0.83 16.50
CA ALA A 13 1.80 -1.44 15.20
C ALA A 13 1.72 -0.40 14.07
N PHE A 14 1.05 0.73 14.31
CA PHE A 14 1.00 1.85 13.37
C PHE A 14 2.39 2.47 13.11
N LEU A 15 3.18 2.70 14.17
CA LEU A 15 4.54 3.22 14.08
C LEU A 15 5.48 2.25 13.34
N GLU A 16 5.38 0.95 13.62
CA GLU A 16 6.11 -0.12 12.92
C GLU A 16 5.78 -0.12 11.43
N PHE A 17 4.49 -0.01 11.08
CA PHE A 17 4.07 0.07 9.68
C PHE A 17 4.60 1.33 8.99
N ALA A 18 4.61 2.48 9.68
CA ALA A 18 5.20 3.71 9.16
C ALA A 18 6.70 3.53 8.90
N ALA A 19 7.44 2.96 9.86
CA ALA A 19 8.88 2.70 9.76
C ALA A 19 9.21 1.74 8.62
N LEU A 20 8.46 0.64 8.50
CA LEU A 20 8.59 -0.32 7.40
C LEU A 20 8.35 0.36 6.04
N THR A 21 7.29 1.17 5.94
CA THR A 21 6.96 1.88 4.69
C THR A 21 8.04 2.90 4.31
N ILE A 22 8.59 3.64 5.28
CA ILE A 22 9.72 4.56 5.07
C ILE A 22 10.95 3.80 4.56
N ALA A 23 11.29 2.71 5.22
CA ALA A 23 12.50 1.98 4.89
C ALA A 23 12.41 1.30 3.51
N ILE A 24 11.26 0.72 3.14
CA ILE A 24 11.03 0.21 1.78
C ILE A 24 11.22 1.32 0.74
N ARG A 25 10.60 2.49 0.98
CA ARG A 25 10.76 3.66 0.08
C ARG A 25 12.23 4.05 -0.07
N ASP A 26 12.98 4.11 1.02
CA ASP A 26 14.37 4.56 1.03
C ASP A 26 15.29 3.55 0.33
N VAL A 27 15.03 2.24 0.48
CA VAL A 27 15.71 1.17 -0.28
C VAL A 27 15.45 1.33 -1.77
N THR A 28 14.19 1.49 -2.20
CA THR A 28 13.82 1.66 -3.61
C THR A 28 14.49 2.91 -4.20
N GLN A 29 14.45 4.04 -3.50
CA GLN A 29 15.06 5.29 -3.96
C GLN A 29 16.58 5.19 -4.04
N THR A 30 17.23 4.61 -3.04
CA THR A 30 18.69 4.43 -3.03
C THR A 30 19.14 3.55 -4.20
N MET A 31 18.43 2.45 -4.44
CA MET A 31 18.69 1.57 -5.59
C MET A 31 18.53 2.33 -6.92
N CYS A 32 17.44 3.08 -7.11
CA CYS A 32 17.21 3.85 -8.34
C CYS A 32 18.25 4.96 -8.52
N LYS A 33 18.64 5.65 -7.44
CA LYS A 33 19.68 6.68 -7.45
C LYS A 33 21.03 6.11 -7.85
N ASN A 34 21.38 4.92 -7.34
CA ASN A 34 22.60 4.23 -7.73
C ASN A 34 22.61 3.90 -9.23
N ILE A 35 21.49 3.43 -9.78
CA ILE A 35 21.36 3.19 -11.23
C ILE A 35 21.55 4.48 -12.03
N LEU A 36 20.89 5.59 -11.63
CA LEU A 36 21.07 6.89 -12.31
C LEU A 36 22.51 7.39 -12.22
N ASN A 37 23.19 7.21 -11.10
CA ASN A 37 24.58 7.62 -10.93
C ASN A 37 25.52 6.86 -11.88
N ILE A 38 25.30 5.55 -12.07
CA ILE A 38 26.08 4.74 -13.02
C ILE A 38 25.82 5.24 -14.46
N TYR A 39 24.56 5.52 -14.80
CA TYR A 39 24.21 6.11 -16.09
C TYR A 39 24.91 7.45 -16.34
N LYS A 40 24.91 8.36 -15.37
CA LYS A 40 25.58 9.66 -15.47
C LYS A 40 27.10 9.57 -15.62
N LYS A 41 27.72 8.53 -15.05
CA LYS A 41 29.16 8.23 -15.21
C LYS A 41 29.52 7.64 -16.58
N GLY A 42 28.53 7.17 -17.35
CA GLY A 42 28.76 6.56 -18.66
C GLY A 42 29.27 5.11 -18.61
N ASP A 43 29.22 4.44 -17.46
CA ASP A 43 29.60 3.02 -17.34
C ASP A 43 28.46 2.12 -17.85
N ILE A 44 28.43 1.90 -19.16
CA ILE A 44 27.37 1.17 -19.83
C ILE A 44 27.34 -0.31 -19.43
N GLU A 45 28.49 -0.94 -19.18
CA GLU A 45 28.53 -2.37 -18.83
C GLU A 45 27.98 -2.61 -17.43
N GLN A 46 28.38 -1.79 -16.45
CA GLN A 46 27.81 -1.85 -15.11
C GLN A 46 26.32 -1.49 -15.12
N LEU A 47 25.92 -0.49 -15.91
CA LEU A 47 24.53 -0.07 -16.04
C LEU A 47 23.64 -1.21 -16.55
N LYS A 48 24.04 -1.89 -17.63
CA LYS A 48 23.27 -3.02 -18.19
C LYS A 48 23.02 -4.11 -17.17
N ARG A 49 24.07 -4.53 -16.43
CA ARG A 49 23.95 -5.53 -15.35
C ARG A 49 22.95 -5.08 -14.29
N LYS A 50 23.06 -3.84 -13.82
CA LYS A 50 22.16 -3.31 -12.78
C LYS A 50 20.72 -3.18 -13.24
N LEU A 51 20.50 -2.82 -14.51
CA LEU A 51 19.15 -2.79 -15.08
C LEU A 51 18.60 -4.22 -15.18
N GLU A 52 19.36 -5.19 -15.64
CA GLU A 52 18.91 -6.59 -15.72
C GLU A 52 18.51 -7.15 -14.34
N GLU A 53 19.36 -6.98 -13.33
CA GLU A 53 19.12 -7.42 -11.94
C GLU A 53 17.83 -6.87 -11.32
N ASN A 54 17.42 -5.66 -11.72
CA ASN A 54 16.31 -4.92 -11.12
C ASN A 54 15.11 -4.79 -12.05
N GLU A 55 15.14 -5.45 -13.21
CA GLU A 55 14.21 -5.24 -14.31
C GLU A 55 14.02 -3.72 -14.58
N GLY A 56 15.14 -3.07 -14.85
CA GLY A 56 15.31 -1.64 -14.91
C GLY A 56 15.27 -1.09 -16.33
N THR A 57 14.87 0.17 -16.46
CA THR A 57 14.87 0.93 -17.71
C THR A 57 15.21 2.39 -17.46
N ILE A 58 16.11 2.95 -18.28
CA ILE A 58 16.36 4.40 -18.36
C ILE A 58 15.42 5.00 -19.40
N TYR A 59 14.69 6.03 -19.02
CA TYR A 59 13.72 6.71 -19.87
C TYR A 59 13.95 8.21 -19.91
N ASN A 60 13.92 8.78 -21.10
CA ASN A 60 13.88 10.23 -21.28
C ASN A 60 12.43 10.70 -21.37
N ASN A 61 11.96 11.36 -20.33
CA ASN A 61 10.58 11.82 -20.21
C ASN A 61 10.23 12.96 -21.19
N LYS A 62 11.22 13.76 -21.60
CA LYS A 62 11.04 14.88 -22.55
C LYS A 62 10.83 14.35 -23.96
N SER A 63 11.76 13.54 -24.46
CA SER A 63 11.66 12.94 -25.81
C SER A 63 10.74 11.72 -25.88
N SER A 64 10.31 11.20 -24.73
CA SER A 64 9.54 9.96 -24.61
C SER A 64 10.22 8.76 -25.28
N GLN A 65 11.51 8.57 -24.98
CA GLN A 65 12.34 7.50 -25.52
C GLN A 65 12.91 6.63 -24.41
N TYR A 66 12.87 5.31 -24.63
CA TYR A 66 13.62 4.35 -23.84
C TYR A 66 15.09 4.43 -24.28
N ILE A 67 15.98 4.75 -23.35
CA ILE A 67 17.41 4.89 -23.63
C ILE A 67 18.09 3.52 -23.49
N LEU A 68 17.78 2.79 -22.41
CA LEU A 68 18.36 1.49 -22.13
C LEU A 68 17.42 0.64 -21.27
N GLY A 69 17.38 -0.66 -21.51
CA GLY A 69 16.45 -1.61 -20.89
C GLY A 69 15.14 -1.73 -21.67
N ASP A 70 14.29 -2.67 -21.24
CA ASP A 70 13.06 -2.99 -21.96
C ASP A 70 12.01 -1.88 -21.88
N ALA A 71 11.20 -1.76 -22.92
CA ALA A 71 10.07 -0.84 -22.91
C ALA A 71 9.06 -1.26 -21.82
N ARG A 72 8.83 -0.37 -20.85
CA ARG A 72 7.89 -0.60 -19.76
C ARG A 72 7.20 0.69 -19.33
N GLN A 73 5.94 0.56 -18.92
CA GLN A 73 5.15 1.65 -18.36
C GLN A 73 4.88 1.36 -16.89
N ASN A 74 5.55 2.09 -16.01
CA ASN A 74 5.38 1.98 -14.58
C ASN A 74 4.47 3.10 -14.05
N MET A 75 3.82 2.87 -12.90
CA MET A 75 3.03 3.92 -12.25
C MET A 75 3.91 5.02 -11.63
N ALA A 76 5.14 4.68 -11.26
CA ALA A 76 6.14 5.60 -10.77
C ALA A 76 7.46 5.41 -11.50
N ALA A 77 8.32 6.42 -11.39
CA ALA A 77 9.70 6.38 -11.81
C ALA A 77 10.52 7.21 -10.81
N TYR A 78 11.84 7.03 -10.80
CA TYR A 78 12.74 7.84 -9.98
C TYR A 78 13.45 8.87 -10.85
N ASN A 79 13.45 10.12 -10.40
CA ASN A 79 14.19 11.24 -10.95
C ASN A 79 15.18 11.77 -9.89
N ASP A 80 16.36 12.21 -10.31
CA ASP A 80 17.40 12.62 -9.35
C ASP A 80 17.03 13.91 -8.62
N THR A 81 16.36 14.84 -9.30
CA THR A 81 15.93 16.11 -8.70
C THR A 81 14.73 15.95 -7.78
N CYS A 82 13.73 15.16 -8.18
CA CYS A 82 12.44 15.08 -7.49
C CYS A 82 12.24 13.81 -6.64
N GLY A 83 13.15 12.84 -6.70
CA GLY A 83 12.93 11.52 -6.12
C GLY A 83 11.87 10.73 -6.91
N LEU A 84 10.93 10.09 -6.21
CA LEU A 84 9.84 9.36 -6.87
C LEU A 84 8.84 10.32 -7.54
N VAL A 85 8.68 10.15 -8.85
CA VAL A 85 7.72 10.86 -9.70
C VAL A 85 6.66 9.88 -10.21
N TYR A 86 5.45 10.38 -10.42
CA TYR A 86 4.29 9.55 -10.78
C TYR A 86 3.82 9.80 -12.20
N LEU A 87 3.28 8.75 -12.82
CA LEU A 87 2.71 8.78 -14.16
C LEU A 87 1.55 9.78 -14.22
N ASP A 88 1.66 10.75 -15.12
CA ASP A 88 0.58 11.63 -15.51
C ASP A 88 -0.35 10.88 -16.47
N LYS A 89 -1.46 10.36 -15.92
CA LYS A 89 -2.43 9.58 -16.69
C LYS A 89 -3.08 10.39 -17.81
N GLN A 90 -3.25 11.71 -17.65
CA GLN A 90 -3.89 12.52 -18.69
C GLN A 90 -2.91 12.77 -19.83
N ALA A 91 -1.70 13.24 -19.52
CA ALA A 91 -0.66 13.46 -20.53
C ALA A 91 -0.27 12.15 -21.23
N THR A 92 -0.24 11.04 -20.51
CA THR A 92 0.03 9.71 -21.08
C THR A 92 -1.06 9.28 -22.06
N LYS A 93 -2.34 9.50 -21.74
CA LYS A 93 -3.45 9.22 -22.65
C LYS A 93 -3.39 10.07 -23.92
N ILE A 94 -3.03 11.35 -23.79
CA ILE A 94 -2.94 12.28 -24.93
C ILE A 94 -1.79 11.90 -25.85
N THR A 95 -0.62 11.55 -25.30
CA THR A 95 0.60 11.31 -26.09
C THR A 95 0.77 9.85 -26.52
N GLY A 96 0.01 8.93 -25.92
CA GLY A 96 0.18 7.48 -26.10
C GLY A 96 1.48 6.93 -25.49
N LYS A 97 2.28 7.76 -24.83
CA LYS A 97 3.59 7.41 -24.24
C LYS A 97 3.62 7.78 -22.77
N ALA A 98 4.43 7.08 -21.98
CA ALA A 98 4.59 7.39 -20.56
C ALA A 98 5.01 8.85 -20.36
N LYS A 99 4.29 9.59 -19.52
CA LYS A 99 4.67 10.93 -19.10
C LYS A 99 4.70 11.00 -17.58
N TYR A 100 5.80 11.49 -17.03
CA TYR A 100 6.01 11.69 -15.60
C TYR A 100 6.13 13.18 -15.28
N LYS A 101 5.86 13.57 -14.04
CA LYS A 101 6.04 14.95 -13.58
C LYS A 101 7.51 15.18 -13.19
N THR A 102 8.33 15.55 -14.16
CA THR A 102 9.76 15.86 -13.96
C THR A 102 10.06 17.32 -14.31
N PRO A 103 11.14 17.92 -13.78
CA PRO A 103 11.64 19.20 -14.26
C PRO A 103 12.04 19.14 -15.73
N GLU A 104 11.89 20.24 -16.48
CA GLU A 104 12.23 20.28 -17.91
C GLU A 104 13.74 20.11 -18.17
N ASN A 105 14.57 20.57 -17.24
CA ASN A 105 16.03 20.49 -17.27
C ASN A 105 16.58 19.16 -16.73
N ASP A 106 15.76 18.32 -16.09
CA ASP A 106 16.12 16.99 -15.62
C ASP A 106 15.04 15.96 -16.02
N PRO A 107 14.96 15.58 -17.31
CA PRO A 107 13.91 14.71 -17.82
C PRO A 107 14.22 13.22 -17.67
N ILE A 108 15.40 12.84 -17.15
CA ILE A 108 15.82 11.45 -17.09
C ILE A 108 15.20 10.78 -15.87
N VAL A 109 14.62 9.61 -16.10
CA VAL A 109 14.05 8.78 -15.02
C VAL A 109 14.52 7.33 -15.13
N VAL A 110 14.57 6.66 -13.98
CA VAL A 110 14.75 5.21 -13.83
C VAL A 110 13.42 4.58 -13.47
N MET A 111 13.08 3.50 -14.16
CA MET A 111 11.99 2.60 -13.80
C MET A 111 12.60 1.24 -13.47
N THR A 112 12.18 0.61 -12.38
CA THR A 112 12.53 -0.76 -11.98
C THR A 112 11.29 -1.56 -11.59
N ARG A 113 11.43 -2.86 -11.30
CA ARG A 113 10.32 -3.69 -10.78
C ARG A 113 9.61 -3.06 -9.58
N ASP A 114 10.35 -2.43 -8.67
CA ASP A 114 9.82 -1.83 -7.44
C ASP A 114 9.06 -0.51 -7.72
N THR A 115 9.40 0.17 -8.81
CA THR A 115 8.68 1.39 -9.23
C THR A 115 7.39 1.11 -10.02
N LYS A 116 7.08 -0.17 -10.32
CA LYS A 116 5.89 -0.55 -11.10
C LYS A 116 4.60 0.02 -10.49
N VAL A 117 4.53 0.03 -9.16
CA VAL A 117 3.40 0.61 -8.40
C VAL A 117 3.85 1.73 -7.46
N ALA A 118 4.91 1.50 -6.66
CA ALA A 118 5.56 2.44 -5.72
C ALA A 118 4.56 3.29 -4.90
N LEU A 119 3.86 2.65 -3.96
CA LEU A 119 2.77 3.28 -3.21
C LEU A 119 3.23 3.97 -1.93
N GLU A 120 4.46 3.71 -1.48
CA GLU A 120 4.98 4.01 -0.15
C GLU A 120 4.85 5.50 0.17
N GLU A 121 5.32 6.36 -0.74
CA GLU A 121 5.23 7.81 -0.58
C GLU A 121 3.78 8.32 -0.53
N ARG A 122 2.85 7.69 -1.25
CA ARG A 122 1.42 8.03 -1.16
C ARG A 122 0.79 7.53 0.15
N ILE A 123 1.18 6.35 0.61
CA ILE A 123 0.75 5.80 1.91
C ILE A 123 1.22 6.71 3.04
N LEU A 124 2.51 7.10 3.04
CA LEU A 124 3.08 7.99 4.05
C LEU A 124 2.40 9.37 4.06
N ARG A 125 2.09 9.93 2.88
CA ARG A 125 1.29 11.16 2.80
C ARG A 125 -0.10 11.02 3.41
N THR A 126 -0.75 9.86 3.24
CA THR A 126 -2.04 9.59 3.88
C THR A 126 -1.87 9.44 5.40
N MET A 127 -0.84 8.74 5.87
CA MET A 127 -0.57 8.56 7.29
C MET A 127 -0.25 9.89 7.98
N ARG A 128 0.50 10.79 7.34
CA ARG A 128 0.80 12.14 7.86
C ARG A 128 -0.45 12.99 8.08
N LYS A 129 -1.48 12.84 7.24
CA LYS A 129 -2.76 13.53 7.45
C LYS A 129 -3.51 13.08 8.72
N LEU A 130 -3.13 11.94 9.30
CA LEU A 130 -3.67 11.46 10.57
C LEU A 130 -2.94 12.08 11.78
N SER A 131 -1.75 12.64 11.59
CA SER A 131 -1.00 13.34 12.63
C SER A 131 -1.38 14.83 12.68
N LYS A 132 -1.43 15.40 13.88
CA LYS A 132 -1.55 16.84 14.08
C LYS A 132 -0.15 17.45 13.93
N GLU A 133 0.02 18.22 12.87
CA GLU A 133 1.00 19.31 12.71
C GLU A 133 2.51 19.03 12.63
N ASN A 134 3.04 17.80 12.68
CA ASN A 134 4.45 17.56 12.30
C ASN A 134 4.70 16.23 11.56
N ASP A 135 5.42 16.31 10.44
CA ASP A 135 5.59 15.28 9.38
C ASP A 135 6.20 13.93 9.84
N GLN A 136 6.66 13.85 11.09
CA GLN A 136 7.29 12.68 11.71
C GLN A 136 6.84 12.41 13.15
N ASP A 137 6.00 13.26 13.74
CA ASP A 137 5.50 13.03 15.10
C ASP A 137 4.09 12.45 15.05
N TYR A 138 4.00 11.14 15.30
CA TYR A 138 2.73 10.42 15.39
C TYR A 138 2.23 10.27 16.83
N SER A 139 2.84 10.98 17.80
CA SER A 139 2.46 10.90 19.22
C SER A 139 1.00 11.29 19.44
N GLU A 140 0.50 12.28 18.69
CA GLU A 140 -0.86 12.79 18.83
C GLU A 140 -1.91 12.04 18.00
N THR A 141 -1.52 11.20 17.04
CA THR A 141 -2.44 10.47 16.13
C THR A 141 -3.51 9.67 16.87
N PHE A 142 -3.20 9.22 18.08
CA PHE A 142 -4.07 8.37 18.87
C PHE A 142 -4.84 9.12 19.97
N THR A 143 -4.61 10.41 20.24
CA THR A 143 -5.18 11.07 21.44
C THR A 143 -6.71 11.04 21.43
N ASP A 144 -7.32 11.37 20.30
CA ASP A 144 -8.77 11.53 20.15
C ASP A 144 -9.46 10.27 19.57
N TRP A 145 -8.70 9.19 19.41
CA TRP A 145 -9.23 7.94 18.86
C TRP A 145 -9.73 7.01 19.96
N GLU A 146 -11.00 6.61 19.83
CA GLU A 146 -11.63 5.54 20.60
C GLU A 146 -11.20 4.20 19.99
N THR A 147 -10.63 3.32 20.82
CA THR A 147 -10.18 1.99 20.40
C THR A 147 -11.35 1.18 19.86
N PRO A 148 -11.30 0.68 18.61
CA PRO A 148 -12.40 -0.07 18.03
C PRO A 148 -12.53 -1.44 18.70
N LYS A 149 -13.75 -1.97 18.73
CA LYS A 149 -13.99 -3.37 19.09
C LYS A 149 -13.44 -4.27 17.98
N ILE A 150 -12.44 -5.09 18.31
CA ILE A 150 -11.85 -6.06 17.37
C ILE A 150 -12.41 -7.45 17.62
N THR A 151 -12.91 -8.09 16.56
CA THR A 151 -13.42 -9.47 16.60
C THR A 151 -12.65 -10.31 15.57
N TRP A 152 -12.05 -11.42 16.01
CA TRP A 152 -11.40 -12.38 15.14
C TRP A 152 -12.38 -13.49 14.73
N ILE A 153 -12.49 -13.74 13.43
CA ILE A 153 -13.32 -14.80 12.84
C ILE A 153 -12.42 -15.77 12.10
N LYS A 154 -12.16 -16.90 12.75
CA LYS A 154 -11.35 -17.98 12.18
C LYS A 154 -12.18 -18.79 11.20
N GLY A 155 -11.68 -18.96 9.98
CA GLY A 155 -12.26 -19.85 8.99
C GLY A 155 -11.21 -20.56 8.15
N VAL A 156 -11.23 -21.89 8.18
CA VAL A 156 -10.34 -22.74 7.35
C VAL A 156 -10.61 -22.54 5.84
N PRO A 157 -9.74 -23.01 4.93
CA PRO A 157 -10.01 -22.93 3.51
C PRO A 157 -11.33 -23.65 3.17
N GLY A 158 -12.13 -23.08 2.27
CA GLY A 158 -13.39 -23.69 1.82
C GLY A 158 -14.58 -23.60 2.78
N CYS A 159 -14.43 -23.05 3.99
CA CYS A 159 -15.55 -22.94 4.95
C CYS A 159 -16.61 -21.88 4.61
N GLY A 160 -16.48 -21.19 3.47
CA GLY A 160 -17.43 -20.19 3.03
C GLY A 160 -17.26 -18.80 3.65
N LYS A 161 -16.05 -18.41 4.09
CA LYS A 161 -15.75 -17.07 4.64
C LYS A 161 -16.31 -15.93 3.79
N THR A 162 -16.05 -15.95 2.48
CA THR A 162 -16.55 -14.96 1.53
C THR A 162 -18.08 -14.91 1.48
N THR A 163 -18.74 -16.07 1.52
CA THR A 163 -20.21 -16.16 1.56
C THR A 163 -20.74 -15.56 2.85
N TRP A 164 -20.09 -15.85 3.98
CA TRP A 164 -20.44 -15.31 5.28
C TRP A 164 -20.27 -13.78 5.34
N ILE A 165 -19.16 -13.24 4.81
CA ILE A 165 -18.94 -11.79 4.68
C ILE A 165 -20.08 -11.14 3.91
N VAL A 166 -20.42 -11.71 2.76
CA VAL A 166 -21.47 -11.18 1.90
C VAL A 166 -22.82 -11.23 2.61
N GLN A 167 -23.10 -12.21 3.47
CA GLN A 167 -24.35 -12.32 4.25
C GLN A 167 -24.41 -11.33 5.43
N GLU A 168 -23.32 -11.20 6.19
CA GLU A 168 -23.23 -10.33 7.37
C GLU A 168 -23.12 -8.83 7.02
N PHE A 169 -22.80 -8.50 5.77
CA PHE A 169 -22.62 -7.13 5.31
C PHE A 169 -23.88 -6.26 5.46
N ASP A 170 -23.69 -5.07 6.04
CA ASP A 170 -24.65 -3.98 6.20
C ASP A 170 -24.21 -2.73 5.41
N ASN A 171 -24.95 -2.41 4.35
CA ASN A 171 -24.65 -1.29 3.46
C ASN A 171 -24.60 0.08 4.14
N LYS A 172 -25.24 0.25 5.30
CA LYS A 172 -25.27 1.54 5.99
C LYS A 172 -23.99 1.87 6.74
N ARG A 173 -23.23 0.85 7.16
CA ARG A 173 -22.09 1.04 8.09
C ARG A 173 -20.80 0.32 7.69
N ASP A 174 -20.88 -0.64 6.77
CA ASP A 174 -19.77 -1.56 6.48
C ASP A 174 -18.94 -1.14 5.27
N CYS A 175 -17.64 -1.38 5.35
CA CYS A 175 -16.75 -1.51 4.20
C CYS A 175 -15.99 -2.82 4.32
N ILE A 176 -15.91 -3.56 3.21
CA ILE A 176 -15.12 -4.77 3.09
C ILE A 176 -13.74 -4.40 2.54
N VAL A 177 -12.70 -4.85 3.24
CA VAL A 177 -11.31 -4.63 2.89
C VAL A 177 -10.65 -5.99 2.67
N THR A 178 -9.89 -6.14 1.59
CA THR A 178 -9.15 -7.38 1.30
C THR A 178 -7.73 -7.08 0.82
N ALA A 179 -6.86 -8.09 0.81
CA ALA A 179 -5.46 -7.93 0.43
C ALA A 179 -5.24 -7.83 -1.09
N THR A 180 -6.02 -8.56 -1.90
CA THR A 180 -5.77 -8.73 -3.35
C THR A 180 -6.85 -8.11 -4.22
N ILE A 181 -6.51 -7.81 -5.48
CA ILE A 181 -7.45 -7.25 -6.46
C ILE A 181 -8.50 -8.30 -6.83
N GLU A 182 -8.06 -9.54 -7.00
CA GLU A 182 -8.88 -10.69 -7.39
C GLU A 182 -9.95 -10.98 -6.34
N ALA A 183 -9.58 -10.98 -5.05
CA ALA A 183 -10.55 -11.14 -3.96
C ALA A 183 -11.54 -9.97 -3.91
N ALA A 184 -11.07 -8.74 -4.15
CA ALA A 184 -11.95 -7.58 -4.18
C ALA A 184 -12.95 -7.64 -5.35
N GLU A 185 -12.53 -8.12 -6.52
CA GLU A 185 -13.41 -8.29 -7.68
C GLU A 185 -14.47 -9.38 -7.45
N ASP A 186 -14.07 -10.54 -6.92
CA ASP A 186 -15.00 -11.61 -6.57
C ASP A 186 -16.04 -11.16 -5.52
N LEU A 187 -15.59 -10.47 -4.46
CA LEU A 187 -16.48 -9.91 -3.44
C LEU A 187 -17.42 -8.84 -4.03
N LYS A 188 -16.95 -7.99 -4.94
CA LYS A 188 -17.80 -7.00 -5.61
C LYS A 188 -18.91 -7.67 -6.42
N LEU A 189 -18.58 -8.71 -7.19
CA LEU A 189 -19.55 -9.43 -7.99
C LEU A 189 -20.63 -10.07 -7.11
N LYS A 190 -20.22 -10.74 -6.03
CA LYS A 190 -21.14 -11.37 -5.07
C LYS A 190 -22.01 -10.34 -4.35
N LEU A 191 -21.43 -9.20 -3.94
CA LEU A 191 -22.14 -8.16 -3.21
C LEU A 191 -23.04 -7.31 -4.13
N ALA A 192 -22.69 -7.15 -5.40
CA ALA A 192 -23.51 -6.44 -6.38
C ALA A 192 -24.91 -7.06 -6.53
N ASN A 193 -25.05 -8.36 -6.30
CA ASN A 193 -26.37 -9.02 -6.26
C ASN A 193 -27.26 -8.50 -5.12
N ARG A 194 -26.69 -7.90 -4.06
CA ARG A 194 -27.41 -7.34 -2.92
C ARG A 194 -27.59 -5.83 -2.99
N ILE A 195 -26.56 -5.10 -3.43
CA ILE A 195 -26.53 -3.61 -3.35
C ILE A 195 -26.24 -2.92 -4.68
N GLY A 196 -26.17 -3.68 -5.78
CA GLY A 196 -25.90 -3.15 -7.11
C GLY A 196 -24.55 -2.46 -7.22
N ALA A 197 -24.53 -1.31 -7.91
CA ALA A 197 -23.31 -0.57 -8.25
C ALA A 197 -22.52 -0.07 -7.02
N GLU A 198 -23.18 0.09 -5.86
CA GLU A 198 -22.52 0.51 -4.62
C GLU A 198 -21.46 -0.48 -4.14
N ALA A 199 -21.51 -1.75 -4.57
CA ALA A 199 -20.48 -2.75 -4.24
C ALA A 199 -19.06 -2.28 -4.59
N THR A 200 -18.90 -1.49 -5.65
CA THR A 200 -17.58 -1.00 -6.08
C THR A 200 -16.97 -0.01 -5.09
N THR A 201 -17.78 0.76 -4.37
CA THR A 201 -17.31 1.70 -3.34
C THR A 201 -17.20 1.05 -1.97
N ARG A 202 -17.99 0.00 -1.71
CA ARG A 202 -18.02 -0.74 -0.43
C ARG A 202 -16.96 -1.83 -0.30
N VAL A 203 -16.41 -2.33 -1.40
CA VAL A 203 -15.35 -3.36 -1.40
C VAL A 203 -14.06 -2.78 -1.98
N ARG A 204 -13.00 -2.76 -1.18
CA ARG A 204 -11.71 -2.16 -1.58
C ARG A 204 -10.52 -3.00 -1.14
N THR A 205 -9.40 -2.85 -1.83
CA THR A 205 -8.14 -3.42 -1.37
C THR A 205 -7.52 -2.56 -0.27
N MET A 206 -6.76 -3.18 0.64
CA MET A 206 -6.01 -2.47 1.68
C MET A 206 -5.12 -1.37 1.07
N ALA A 207 -4.36 -1.71 0.02
CA ALA A 207 -3.53 -0.75 -0.71
C ALA A 207 -4.35 0.44 -1.24
N SER A 208 -5.55 0.21 -1.78
CA SER A 208 -6.41 1.29 -2.27
C SER A 208 -6.87 2.23 -1.15
N ILE A 209 -7.20 1.70 0.03
CA ILE A 209 -7.60 2.49 1.20
C ILE A 209 -6.42 3.33 1.72
N LEU A 210 -5.26 2.72 1.93
CA LEU A 210 -4.09 3.45 2.45
C LEU A 210 -3.62 4.57 1.52
N VAL A 211 -3.81 4.39 0.22
CA VAL A 211 -3.35 5.35 -0.80
C VAL A 211 -4.36 6.47 -1.08
N ASN A 212 -5.66 6.19 -0.98
CA ASN A 212 -6.70 7.15 -1.38
C ASN A 212 -7.62 7.58 -0.23
N GLY A 213 -7.47 7.00 0.97
CA GLY A 213 -8.38 7.19 2.09
C GLY A 213 -9.80 6.72 1.81
N PHE A 214 -10.74 7.17 2.65
CA PHE A 214 -12.18 7.04 2.45
C PHE A 214 -12.78 8.36 1.96
N LYS A 215 -13.88 8.29 1.22
CA LYS A 215 -14.74 9.47 0.98
C LYS A 215 -15.59 9.74 2.23
N GLU A 216 -16.18 10.93 2.35
CA GLU A 216 -16.88 11.46 3.54
C GLU A 216 -17.97 10.57 4.18
N HIS A 217 -18.36 9.45 3.56
CA HIS A 217 -19.15 8.43 4.22
C HIS A 217 -18.30 7.72 5.29
N THR A 218 -18.55 8.04 6.55
CA THR A 218 -17.93 7.35 7.69
C THR A 218 -18.42 5.91 7.76
N HIS A 219 -17.49 4.96 7.69
CA HIS A 219 -17.79 3.54 7.85
C HIS A 219 -17.52 3.18 9.30
N ASN A 220 -18.56 2.81 10.04
CA ASN A 220 -18.42 2.50 11.46
C ASN A 220 -17.80 1.11 11.68
N ARG A 221 -17.87 0.22 10.68
CA ARG A 221 -17.41 -1.18 10.77
C ARG A 221 -16.60 -1.57 9.54
N LEU A 222 -15.40 -2.12 9.74
CA LEU A 222 -14.58 -2.69 8.65
C LEU A 222 -14.55 -4.22 8.75
N LEU A 223 -14.83 -4.89 7.64
CA LEU A 223 -14.70 -6.34 7.49
C LEU A 223 -13.40 -6.59 6.72
N ILE A 224 -12.36 -7.05 7.41
CA ILE A 224 -11.04 -7.30 6.83
C ILE A 224 -10.95 -8.77 6.46
N ASP A 225 -11.12 -9.07 5.17
CA ASP A 225 -10.90 -10.39 4.60
C ASP A 225 -9.40 -10.64 4.39
N GLU A 226 -9.00 -11.91 4.58
CA GLU A 226 -7.60 -12.36 4.63
C GLU A 226 -6.72 -11.44 5.51
N ALA A 227 -7.22 -11.12 6.71
CA ALA A 227 -6.63 -10.14 7.61
C ALA A 227 -5.14 -10.40 7.89
N MET A 228 -4.73 -11.68 7.95
CA MET A 228 -3.35 -12.06 8.26
C MET A 228 -2.35 -11.75 7.15
N MET A 229 -2.79 -11.50 5.92
CA MET A 229 -1.90 -11.08 4.84
C MET A 229 -1.43 -9.61 5.00
N ASN A 230 -2.10 -8.83 5.85
CA ASN A 230 -1.80 -7.43 6.07
C ASN A 230 -0.98 -7.25 7.34
N HIS A 231 0.01 -6.34 7.30
CA HIS A 231 0.65 -5.87 8.53
C HIS A 231 -0.42 -5.28 9.47
N PHE A 232 -0.38 -5.60 10.77
CA PHE A 232 -1.43 -5.14 11.69
C PHE A 232 -1.55 -3.61 11.72
N GLY A 233 -0.42 -2.89 11.67
CA GLY A 233 -0.40 -1.43 11.52
C GLY A 233 -1.09 -0.88 10.26
N ALA A 234 -1.13 -1.65 9.16
CA ALA A 234 -1.91 -1.27 7.97
C ALA A 234 -3.42 -1.32 8.26
N ILE A 235 -3.86 -2.36 8.98
CA ILE A 235 -5.25 -2.50 9.44
C ILE A 235 -5.62 -1.34 10.38
N ILE A 236 -4.76 -1.01 11.34
CA ILE A 236 -4.96 0.13 12.25
C ILE A 236 -5.03 1.45 11.48
N THR A 237 -4.14 1.65 10.50
CA THR A 237 -4.17 2.84 9.64
C THR A 237 -5.49 2.95 8.87
N ALA A 238 -5.98 1.84 8.31
CA ALA A 238 -7.29 1.82 7.65
C ALA A 238 -8.44 2.12 8.62
N ALA A 239 -8.39 1.60 9.85
CA ALA A 239 -9.38 1.87 10.88
C ALA A 239 -9.43 3.36 11.28
N LEU A 240 -8.25 3.98 11.45
CA LEU A 240 -8.11 5.42 11.71
C LEU A 240 -8.69 6.26 10.56
N LEU A 241 -8.35 5.91 9.31
CA LEU A 241 -8.88 6.60 8.12
C LEU A 241 -10.41 6.50 8.00
N ALA A 242 -10.98 5.37 8.41
CA ALA A 242 -12.42 5.14 8.41
C ALA A 242 -13.14 5.78 9.61
N LYS A 243 -12.40 6.14 10.67
CA LYS A 243 -12.96 6.38 12.02
C LYS A 243 -13.83 5.20 12.49
N ALA A 244 -13.37 3.98 12.21
CA ALA A 244 -14.12 2.78 12.51
C ALA A 244 -14.24 2.56 14.02
N LYS A 245 -15.41 2.06 14.45
CA LYS A 245 -15.71 1.65 15.82
C LYS A 245 -15.62 0.13 16.00
N GLU A 246 -15.73 -0.62 14.92
CA GLU A 246 -15.70 -2.08 14.92
C GLU A 246 -14.82 -2.61 13.80
N LEU A 247 -14.00 -3.63 14.09
CA LEU A 247 -13.19 -4.35 13.12
C LEU A 247 -13.51 -5.85 13.22
N LEU A 248 -13.89 -6.46 12.10
CA LEU A 248 -14.03 -7.90 11.96
C LEU A 248 -12.85 -8.40 11.14
N LEU A 249 -11.92 -9.09 11.80
CA LEU A 249 -10.73 -9.66 11.19
C LEU A 249 -11.04 -11.11 10.80
N ILE A 250 -11.03 -11.38 9.51
CA ILE A 250 -11.49 -12.64 8.94
C ILE A 250 -10.29 -13.30 8.26
N GLY A 251 -10.02 -14.55 8.59
CA GLY A 251 -8.88 -15.25 8.03
C GLY A 251 -8.61 -16.60 8.67
N ASP A 252 -7.42 -17.11 8.41
CA ASP A 252 -6.96 -18.41 8.88
C ASP A 252 -5.55 -18.30 9.45
N ILE A 253 -5.40 -18.62 10.74
CA ILE A 253 -4.12 -18.58 11.45
C ILE A 253 -3.09 -19.57 10.91
N ASN A 254 -3.56 -20.61 10.22
CA ASN A 254 -2.70 -21.61 9.62
C ASN A 254 -2.28 -21.24 8.18
N GLN A 255 -2.79 -20.14 7.64
CA GLN A 255 -2.37 -19.62 6.34
C GLN A 255 -1.22 -18.63 6.49
N ILE A 256 -0.48 -18.45 5.39
CA ILE A 256 0.75 -17.64 5.36
C ILE A 256 0.43 -16.20 5.83
N PRO A 257 1.02 -15.73 6.94
CA PRO A 257 0.82 -14.36 7.41
C PRO A 257 1.57 -13.36 6.53
N HIS A 258 1.47 -12.08 6.86
CA HIS A 258 2.24 -11.02 6.23
C HIS A 258 3.74 -11.35 6.25
N ILE A 259 4.45 -11.06 5.17
CA ILE A 259 5.91 -11.25 5.09
C ILE A 259 6.51 -9.95 4.60
N ASP A 260 7.49 -9.42 5.34
CA ASP A 260 8.34 -8.35 4.85
C ASP A 260 9.27 -8.91 3.76
N ARG A 261 8.88 -8.67 2.51
CA ARG A 261 9.61 -9.17 1.32
C ARG A 261 10.97 -8.52 1.13
N HIS A 262 11.18 -7.35 1.71
CA HIS A 262 12.45 -6.64 1.64
C HIS A 262 13.38 -7.01 2.81
N ASN A 263 12.88 -7.80 3.77
CA ASN A 263 13.59 -8.24 4.97
C ASN A 263 14.31 -7.07 5.66
N VAL A 264 13.63 -5.92 5.72
CA VAL A 264 14.15 -4.69 6.32
C VAL A 264 14.17 -4.84 7.83
N PHE A 265 13.16 -5.52 8.38
CA PHE A 265 13.05 -5.81 9.81
C PHE A 265 12.83 -7.31 10.05
N PRO A 266 13.50 -7.91 11.05
CA PRO A 266 13.18 -9.27 11.49
C PRO A 266 11.78 -9.26 12.13
N MET A 267 10.81 -9.90 11.47
CA MET A 267 9.45 -10.06 11.96
C MET A 267 9.30 -11.44 12.60
N SER A 268 9.06 -11.50 13.91
CA SER A 268 8.71 -12.75 14.60
C SER A 268 7.21 -12.79 14.87
N TYR A 269 6.53 -13.74 14.25
CA TYR A 269 5.17 -14.09 14.63
C TYR A 269 5.27 -15.08 15.79
N GLU A 270 4.88 -14.66 16.99
CA GLU A 270 4.70 -15.62 18.08
C GLU A 270 3.55 -16.55 17.69
N SER A 271 3.92 -17.78 17.31
CA SER A 271 3.02 -18.93 17.42
C SER A 271 2.61 -18.97 18.89
N GLN A 272 1.42 -18.47 19.23
CA GLN A 272 0.84 -18.79 20.52
C GLN A 272 0.81 -20.32 20.60
N MET A 273 1.61 -20.85 21.53
CA MET A 273 1.43 -22.19 22.07
C MET A 273 -0.06 -22.34 22.38
N LEU A 274 -0.72 -23.23 21.66
CA LEU A 274 -1.92 -23.89 22.15
C LEU A 274 -1.56 -24.71 23.38
#